data_AF-A0A6V7I0Q6-F1
#
_entry.id   AF-A0A6V7I0Q6-F1
#
_cell.length_a   1.000
_cell.length_b   1.000
_cell.length_c   1.000
_cell.angle_alpha   90.00
_cell.angle_beta   90.00
_cell.angle_gamma   90.00
#
_symmetry.space_group_name_H-M   'P 1'
#
loop_
_entity.id
_entity.type
_entity.pdbx_description
1 polymer ?
#
loop_
_entity_poly.entity_id
_entity_poly.type
_entity_poly.pdbx_seq_one_letter_code
_entity_poly.pdbx_strand_id
1 'polypeptide(L)' 'MGRKKSKRQAPTKRKAIEPLETQFTCPFCNHEKSCEVK' A
#
# COMPACT_ATOMS: atom_id res chain seq x y z
N MET A 1 -1.37 33.10 -29.66
CA MET A 1 -0.45 32.75 -28.55
C MET A 1 -1.22 32.58 -27.25
N GLY A 2 -1.82 31.42 -26.99
CA GLY A 2 -2.48 31.12 -25.72
C GLY A 2 -1.95 29.81 -25.17
N ARG A 3 -0.96 29.88 -24.27
CA ARG A 3 -0.36 28.68 -23.65
C ARG A 3 -1.44 27.99 -22.80
N LYS A 4 -1.97 26.85 -23.26
CA LYS A 4 -2.83 25.99 -22.44
C LYS A 4 -2.08 25.65 -21.15
N LYS A 5 -2.56 26.13 -20.00
CA LYS A 5 -2.05 25.73 -18.68
C LYS A 5 -2.10 24.20 -18.60
N SER A 6 -0.96 23.56 -18.38
CA SER A 6 -0.92 22.12 -18.19
C SER A 6 -1.83 21.75 -17.02
N LYS A 7 -2.55 20.61 -17.15
CA LYS A 7 -3.27 20.01 -16.02
C LYS A 7 -2.22 19.55 -15.01
N ARG A 8 -1.72 20.45 -14.17
CA ARG A 8 -0.87 20.08 -13.04
C ARG A 8 -1.73 19.21 -12.14
N GLN A 9 -1.40 17.92 -12.05
CA GLN A 9 -2.03 17.03 -11.07
C GLN A 9 -1.79 17.64 -9.69
N ALA A 10 -2.87 17.74 -8.91
CA ALA A 10 -2.77 18.17 -7.53
C ALA A 10 -1.82 17.22 -6.77
N PRO A 11 -1.07 17.72 -5.78
CA PRO A 11 -0.24 16.86 -4.96
C PRO A 11 -1.13 15.78 -4.33
N THR A 12 -0.80 14.52 -4.58
CA THR A 12 -1.49 13.40 -3.94
C THR A 12 -1.30 13.51 -2.44
N LYS A 13 -2.40 13.35 -1.68
CA LYS A 13 -2.32 13.33 -0.22
C LYS A 13 -1.33 12.23 0.19
N ARG A 14 -0.42 12.54 1.10
CA ARG A 14 0.48 11.54 1.69
C ARG A 14 -0.37 10.44 2.29
N LYS A 15 -0.14 9.19 1.87
CA LYS A 15 -0.83 8.04 2.46
C LYS A 15 -0.42 7.93 3.93
N ALA A 16 -1.37 7.64 4.80
CA ALA A 16 -1.04 7.25 6.18
C ALA A 16 -0.20 5.97 6.11
N ILE A 17 0.95 5.97 6.79
CA ILE A 17 1.80 4.79 6.92
C ILE A 17 1.25 4.03 8.12
N GLU A 18 0.42 3.03 7.86
CA GLU A 18 -0.09 2.13 8.89
C GLU A 18 0.84 0.92 9.06
N PRO A 19 0.97 0.36 10.27
CA PRO A 19 1.74 -0.86 10.50
C PRO A 19 1.13 -2.04 9.73
N LEU A 20 2.00 -2.81 9.07
CA LEU A 20 1.63 -4.03 8.36
C LEU A 20 1.38 -5.17 9.35
N GLU A 21 0.50 -6.09 8.97
CA GLU A 21 0.33 -7.35 9.71
C GLU A 21 1.61 -8.18 9.62
N THR A 22 1.96 -8.84 10.73
CA THR A 22 3.16 -9.70 10.82
C THR A 22 2.83 -11.18 10.71
N GLN A 23 1.55 -11.54 10.78
CA GLN A 23 1.07 -12.93 10.79
C GLN A 23 0.23 -13.23 9.55
N PHE A 24 0.59 -14.27 8.81
CA PHE A 24 -0.04 -14.66 7.55
C PHE A 24 -0.48 -16.13 7.57
N THR A 25 -1.44 -16.47 6.70
CA THR A 25 -1.86 -17.86 6.47
C THR A 25 -0.75 -18.64 5.78
N CYS A 26 -0.49 -19.85 6.26
CA CYS A 26 0.56 -20.70 5.69
C CYS A 26 0.13 -21.24 4.30
N PRO A 27 0.92 -21.04 3.23
CA PRO A 27 0.54 -21.50 1.90
C PRO A 27 0.63 -23.03 1.72
N PHE A 28 1.19 -23.75 2.70
CA PHE A 28 1.37 -25.20 2.64
C PHE A 28 0.27 -25.96 3.40
N CYS A 29 0.03 -25.60 4.65
CA CYS A 29 -0.99 -26.27 5.49
C CYS A 29 -2.30 -25.50 5.58
N ASN A 30 -2.39 -24.30 4.99
CA ASN A 30 -3.56 -23.42 5.01
C ASN A 30 -4.09 -23.08 6.41
N HIS A 31 -3.29 -23.29 7.45
CA HIS A 31 -3.62 -22.88 8.81
C HIS A 31 -3.48 -21.36 8.93
N GLU A 32 -4.51 -20.73 9.50
CA GLU A 32 -4.59 -19.27 9.62
C GLU A 32 -3.49 -18.74 10.55
N LYS A 33 -2.98 -17.53 10.26
CA LYS A 33 -2.02 -16.79 11.09
C LYS A 33 -0.82 -17.60 11.61
N SER A 34 -0.32 -18.51 10.77
CA SER A 34 0.71 -19.47 11.16
C SER A 34 2.13 -19.04 10.81
N CYS A 35 2.28 -18.09 9.91
CA CYS A 35 3.58 -17.60 9.46
C CYS A 35 3.82 -16.20 10.03
N GLU A 36 4.82 -16.06 10.90
CA GLU A 36 5.27 -14.77 11.44
C GLU A 36 6.49 -14.26 10.67
N VAL A 37 6.49 -12.98 10.32
CA VAL A 37 7.64 -12.29 9.69
C VAL A 37 8.52 -11.68 10.78
N LYS A 38 9.80 -12.06 10.80
CA LYS A 38 10.84 -11.47 11.67
C LYS A 38 11.53 -10.29 11.01
#